data_AF-A0AA35J377-F1
#
_entry.id   AF-A0AA35J377-F1
#
_cell.length_a   1.000
_cell.length_b   1.000
_cell.length_c   1.000
_cell.angle_alpha   90.00
_cell.angle_beta   90.00
_cell.angle_gamma   90.00
#
_symmetry.space_group_name_H-M   'P 1'
#
loop_
_entity.id
_entity.type
_entity.pdbx_description
1 polymer ?
#
loop_
_entity_poly.entity_id
_entity_poly.type
_entity_poly.pdbx_seq_one_letter_code
_entity_poly.pdbx_strand_id
1 'polypeptide(L)'
;MDSEQLLHHYVSDSLLTTLVPFHEFKQLLRPHTSDEQQLRRWYGLLEDRDAQAVAALQDRIKQFFVGLRSRLLRVLETDQQAHSVNLETLIDTLYKINDVLLQRLQVLDSAIHENTLALAQFEEIARSSVAKDSAIPGLLQIIQSYISLLEAGQ
;
A
#
# COMPACT_ATOMS: atom_id res chain seq x y z
N MET A 1 20.24 -26.20 13.14
CA MET A 1 19.67 -26.28 14.50
C MET A 1 18.61 -25.21 14.60
N ASP A 2 17.44 -25.55 15.18
CA ASP A 2 16.42 -24.54 15.47
C ASP A 2 16.94 -23.58 16.55
N SER A 3 16.60 -22.30 16.43
CA SER A 3 16.92 -21.24 17.41
C SER A 3 16.47 -21.60 18.84
N GLU A 4 15.37 -22.33 18.99
CA GLU A 4 14.90 -22.85 20.28
C GLU A 4 15.86 -23.93 20.84
N GLN A 5 16.34 -24.83 19.97
CA GLN A 5 17.27 -25.88 20.37
C GLN A 5 18.62 -25.32 20.82
N LEU A 6 19.08 -24.23 20.20
CA LEU A 6 20.32 -23.56 20.58
C LEU A 6 20.21 -22.95 21.99
N LEU A 7 19.11 -22.25 22.27
CA LEU A 7 18.87 -21.67 23.61
C LEU A 7 18.69 -22.75 24.67
N HIS A 8 18.00 -23.85 24.34
CA HIS A 8 17.89 -24.99 25.24
C HIS A 8 19.27 -25.57 25.57
N HIS A 9 20.10 -25.82 24.56
CA HIS A 9 21.45 -26.35 24.78
C HIS A 9 22.31 -25.41 25.63
N TYR A 10 22.28 -24.11 25.33
CA TYR A 10 23.01 -23.11 26.10
C TYR A 10 22.62 -23.08 27.58
N VAL A 11 21.32 -23.17 27.88
CA VAL A 11 20.81 -23.21 29.27
C VAL A 11 21.23 -24.51 29.95
N SER A 12 21.08 -25.66 29.29
CA SER A 12 21.43 -26.97 29.84
C SER A 12 22.93 -27.13 30.13
N ASP A 13 23.78 -26.53 29.29
CA ASP A 13 25.22 -26.57 29.47
C ASP A 13 25.70 -25.65 30.59
N SER A 14 24.88 -24.65 30.95
CA SER A 14 25.20 -23.64 31.98
C SER A 14 24.62 -23.97 33.35
N LEU A 15 24.09 -25.18 33.56
CA LEU A 15 23.51 -25.60 34.84
C LEU A 15 24.59 -25.86 35.89
N LEU A 16 24.25 -25.67 37.16
CA LEU A 16 25.19 -25.86 38.27
C LEU A 16 25.71 -27.29 38.34
N THR A 17 24.85 -28.27 38.09
CA THR A 17 25.19 -29.70 38.07
C THR A 17 25.98 -30.13 36.84
N THR A 18 25.90 -29.37 35.74
CA THR A 18 26.75 -29.54 34.56
C THR A 18 28.14 -28.91 34.77
N LEU A 19 28.18 -27.73 35.40
CA LEU A 19 29.41 -26.98 35.67
C LEU A 19 30.23 -27.55 36.82
N VAL A 20 29.57 -28.07 37.86
CA VAL A 20 30.21 -28.68 39.04
C VAL A 20 29.69 -30.10 39.18
N PRO A 21 30.28 -31.06 38.45
CA PRO A 21 29.89 -32.46 38.56
C PRO A 21 30.11 -32.99 39.98
N PHE A 22 29.37 -34.04 40.35
CA PHE A 22 29.33 -34.57 41.72
C PHE A 22 30.70 -34.80 42.37
N HIS A 23 31.71 -35.21 41.58
CA HIS A 23 33.05 -35.46 42.10
C HIS A 23 33.75 -34.17 42.57
N GLU A 24 33.58 -33.05 41.86
CA GLU A 24 34.10 -31.74 42.25
C GLU A 24 33.31 -31.17 43.42
N PHE A 25 31.98 -31.31 43.39
CA PHE A 25 31.11 -30.93 44.50
C PHE A 25 31.51 -31.62 45.81
N LYS A 26 31.83 -32.93 45.74
CA LYS A 26 32.34 -33.72 46.88
C LYS A 26 33.69 -33.19 47.39
N GLN A 27 34.58 -32.77 46.49
CA GLN A 27 35.89 -32.22 46.89
C GLN A 27 35.74 -30.86 47.58
N LEU A 28 34.87 -29.99 47.08
CA LEU A 28 34.62 -28.66 47.64
C LEU A 28 34.03 -28.71 49.06
N LEU A 29 33.15 -29.68 49.33
CA LEU A 29 32.45 -29.81 50.62
C LEU A 29 33.12 -30.76 51.61
N ARG A 30 34.21 -31.41 51.20
CA ARG A 30 35.02 -32.30 52.06
C ARG A 30 35.46 -31.68 53.40
N PRO A 31 35.76 -30.36 53.51
CA PRO A 31 36.09 -29.73 54.78
C PRO A 31 34.90 -29.61 55.75
N HIS A 32 33.67 -29.67 55.24
CA HIS A 32 32.43 -29.39 55.99
C HIS A 32 31.63 -30.63 56.35
N THR A 33 31.77 -31.73 55.59
CA THR A 33 31.18 -33.01 55.95
C THR A 33 31.96 -34.18 55.34
N SER A 34 32.02 -35.29 56.09
CA SER A 34 32.57 -36.56 55.62
C SER A 34 31.48 -37.57 55.26
N ASP A 35 30.21 -37.22 55.48
CA ASP A 35 29.07 -38.09 55.19
C ASP A 35 28.72 -38.05 53.69
N GLU A 36 29.09 -39.11 52.98
CA GLU A 36 28.83 -39.26 51.55
C GLU A 36 27.33 -39.41 51.23
N GLN A 37 26.52 -39.95 52.13
CA GLN A 37 25.07 -40.05 51.91
C GLN A 37 24.42 -38.67 51.95
N GLN A 38 24.86 -37.82 52.88
CA GLN A 38 24.40 -36.44 52.96
C GLN A 38 24.81 -35.63 51.73
N LEU A 39 26.05 -35.78 51.26
CA LEU A 39 26.53 -35.12 50.04
C LEU A 39 25.73 -35.53 48.79
N ARG A 40 25.41 -36.83 48.65
CA ARG A 40 24.55 -37.32 47.56
C ARG A 40 23.14 -36.73 47.64
N ARG A 41 22.56 -36.61 48.84
CA ARG A 41 21.24 -35.99 49.02
C ARG A 41 21.24 -34.52 48.62
N TRP A 42 22.26 -33.76 49.04
CA TRP A 42 22.37 -32.34 48.67
C TRP A 42 22.58 -32.14 47.17
N TYR A 43 23.40 -32.98 46.55
CA TYR A 43 23.59 -32.93 45.10
C TYR A 43 22.32 -33.33 44.34
N GLY A 44 21.58 -34.34 44.79
CA GLY A 44 20.29 -34.70 44.20
C GLY A 44 19.25 -33.57 44.29
N LEU A 45 19.24 -32.82 45.39
CA LEU A 45 18.40 -31.61 45.50
C LEU A 45 18.80 -30.51 44.50
N LEU A 46 20.10 -30.39 44.18
CA LEU A 46 20.60 -29.48 43.15
C LEU A 46 20.17 -29.95 41.75
N GLU A 47 20.28 -31.25 41.44
CA GLU A 47 19.80 -31.83 40.18
C GLU A 47 18.30 -31.61 39.97
N ASP A 48 17.49 -31.84 41.01
CA ASP A 48 16.05 -31.59 40.96
C ASP A 48 15.72 -30.12 40.72
N ARG A 49 16.50 -29.20 41.32
CA ARG A 49 16.33 -27.76 41.14
C ARG A 49 16.73 -27.30 39.73
N ASP A 50 17.85 -27.81 39.22
CA ASP A 50 18.29 -27.55 37.86
C ASP A 50 17.25 -28.07 36.84
N ALA A 51 16.73 -29.28 37.04
CA ALA A 51 15.68 -29.85 36.18
C ALA A 51 14.40 -28.99 36.18
N GLN A 52 13.96 -28.51 37.35
CA GLN A 52 12.82 -27.60 37.45
C GLN A 52 13.07 -26.26 36.75
N ALA A 53 14.27 -25.70 36.89
CA ALA A 53 14.65 -24.46 36.24
C ALA A 53 14.68 -24.59 34.71
N VAL A 54 15.24 -25.69 34.19
CA VAL A 54 15.24 -25.99 32.75
C VAL A 54 13.83 -26.10 32.21
N ALA A 55 12.96 -26.86 32.87
CA ALA A 55 11.57 -27.03 32.42
C ALA A 55 10.82 -25.68 32.34
N ALA A 56 10.92 -24.86 33.39
CA ALA A 56 10.30 -23.55 33.42
C ALA A 56 10.87 -22.58 32.36
N LEU A 57 12.18 -22.63 32.13
CA LEU A 57 12.83 -21.83 31.09
C LEU A 57 12.46 -22.30 29.69
N GLN A 58 12.36 -23.60 29.46
CA GLN A 58 11.98 -24.17 28.17
C GLN A 58 10.58 -23.72 27.75
N ASP A 59 9.61 -23.72 28.68
CA ASP A 59 8.26 -23.22 28.41
C ASP A 59 8.26 -21.72 28.09
N ARG A 60 9.09 -20.94 28.80
CA ARG A 60 9.26 -19.50 28.51
C ARG A 60 9.89 -19.25 27.15
N ILE A 61 10.92 -20.02 26.78
CA ILE A 61 11.58 -19.93 25.47
C ILE A 61 10.58 -20.22 24.36
N LYS A 62 9.78 -21.29 24.50
CA LYS A 62 8.71 -21.62 23.55
C LYS A 62 7.71 -20.48 23.40
N GLN A 63 7.17 -19.98 24.50
CA GLN A 63 6.22 -18.86 24.49
C GLN A 63 6.82 -17.61 23.85
N PHE A 64 8.10 -17.32 24.13
CA PHE A 64 8.82 -16.22 23.51
C PHE A 64 8.89 -16.37 21.99
N PHE A 65 9.28 -17.54 21.46
CA PHE A 65 9.36 -17.75 20.02
C PHE A 65 8.00 -17.70 19.33
N VAL A 66 6.95 -18.24 19.95
CA VAL A 66 5.58 -18.11 19.43
C VAL A 66 5.15 -16.64 19.38
N GLY A 67 5.42 -15.88 20.43
CA GLY A 67 5.16 -14.44 20.47
C GLY A 67 5.97 -13.64 19.44
N LEU A 68 7.24 -13.98 19.26
CA LEU A 68 8.13 -13.34 18.30
C LEU A 68 7.67 -13.62 16.86
N ARG A 69 7.40 -14.88 16.53
CA ARG A 69 6.94 -15.29 15.19
C ARG A 69 5.61 -14.63 14.83
N SER A 70 4.64 -14.60 15.76
CA SER A 70 3.35 -13.95 15.51
C SER A 70 3.50 -12.43 15.31
N ARG A 71 4.37 -11.77 16.08
CA ARG A 71 4.67 -10.35 15.88
C ARG A 71 5.35 -10.07 14.54
N LEU A 72 6.36 -10.87 14.17
CA LEU A 72 7.06 -10.75 12.89
C LEU A 72 6.09 -10.93 11.71
N LEU A 73 5.21 -11.94 11.80
CA LEU A 73 4.21 -12.21 10.77
C LEU A 73 3.25 -11.03 10.60
N ARG A 74 2.74 -10.46 11.69
CA ARG A 74 1.88 -9.26 11.63
C ARG A 74 2.61 -8.06 11.01
N VAL A 75 3.88 -7.85 11.35
CA VAL A 75 4.68 -6.75 10.75
C VAL A 75 4.82 -6.97 9.25
N LEU A 76 5.14 -8.18 8.82
CA LEU A 76 5.22 -8.57 7.40
C LEU A 76 3.89 -8.37 6.67
N GLU A 77 2.78 -8.80 7.26
CA GLU A 77 1.44 -8.60 6.67
C GLU A 77 1.11 -7.12 6.53
N THR A 78 1.42 -6.32 7.55
CA THR A 78 1.15 -4.87 7.52
C THR A 78 2.00 -4.18 6.45
N ASP A 79 3.28 -4.54 6.35
CA ASP A 79 4.19 -3.98 5.35
C ASP A 79 3.77 -4.39 3.93
N GLN A 80 3.37 -5.65 3.74
CA GLN A 80 2.83 -6.13 2.47
C GLN A 80 1.53 -5.41 2.10
N GLN A 81 0.64 -5.17 3.06
CA GLN A 81 -0.60 -4.41 2.84
C GLN A 81 -0.34 -2.94 2.51
N ALA A 82 0.70 -2.33 3.09
CA ALA A 82 1.06 -0.95 2.76
C ALA A 82 1.56 -0.80 1.31
N HIS A 83 2.18 -1.84 0.77
CA HIS A 83 2.70 -1.86 -0.60
C HIS A 83 1.73 -2.51 -1.61
N SER A 84 0.63 -3.10 -1.14
CA SER A 84 -0.40 -3.65 -2.00
C SER A 84 -1.55 -2.65 -2.16
N VAL A 85 -2.11 -2.59 -3.36
CA VAL A 85 -3.28 -1.77 -3.63
C VAL A 85 -4.52 -2.61 -3.32
N ASN A 86 -5.33 -2.16 -2.36
CA ASN A 86 -6.63 -2.77 -2.12
C ASN A 86 -7.52 -2.57 -3.37
N LEU A 87 -8.05 -3.67 -3.89
CA LEU A 87 -8.92 -3.68 -5.06
C LEU A 87 -10.17 -2.81 -4.84
N GLU A 88 -10.73 -2.81 -3.64
CA GLU A 88 -11.90 -1.97 -3.31
C GLU A 88 -11.55 -0.48 -3.44
N THR A 89 -10.41 -0.07 -2.87
CA THR A 89 -9.94 1.31 -2.98
C THR A 89 -9.62 1.70 -4.43
N LEU A 90 -9.06 0.76 -5.21
CA LEU A 90 -8.83 0.96 -6.63
C LEU A 90 -10.14 1.17 -7.39
N ILE A 91 -11.13 0.32 -7.17
CA ILE A 91 -12.46 0.41 -7.81
C ILE A 91 -13.13 1.74 -7.44
N ASP A 92 -13.10 2.14 -6.18
CA ASP A 92 -13.64 3.43 -5.72
C ASP A 92 -12.94 4.61 -6.41
N THR A 93 -11.62 4.55 -6.57
CA THR A 93 -10.89 5.58 -7.32
C THR A 93 -11.25 5.59 -8.81
N LEU A 94 -11.48 4.42 -9.42
CA LEU A 94 -11.91 4.33 -10.81
C LEU A 94 -13.31 4.91 -11.02
N TYR A 95 -14.25 4.66 -10.11
CA TYR A 95 -15.57 5.29 -10.14
C TYR A 95 -15.46 6.81 -10.04
N LYS A 96 -14.67 7.34 -9.10
CA LYS A 96 -14.43 8.79 -8.98
C LYS A 96 -13.81 9.39 -10.25
N ILE A 97 -12.85 8.70 -10.86
CA ILE A 97 -12.26 9.13 -12.13
C ILE A 97 -13.32 9.19 -13.22
N ASN A 98 -14.17 8.15 -13.32
CA ASN A 98 -15.25 8.12 -14.30
C ASN A 98 -16.25 9.26 -14.11
N ASP A 99 -16.63 9.57 -12.86
CA ASP A 99 -17.54 10.68 -12.57
C ASP A 99 -16.94 12.02 -13.01
N VAL A 100 -15.65 12.25 -12.74
CA VAL A 100 -14.95 13.48 -13.19
C VAL A 100 -14.89 13.54 -14.72
N LEU A 101 -14.63 12.43 -15.39
CA LEU A 101 -14.59 12.37 -16.86
C LEU A 101 -15.98 12.65 -17.47
N LEU A 102 -17.04 12.06 -16.91
CA LEU A 102 -18.42 12.31 -17.33
C LEU A 102 -18.80 13.78 -17.15
N GLN A 103 -18.43 14.38 -16.01
CA GLN A 103 -18.69 15.80 -15.76
C GLN A 103 -17.97 16.68 -16.79
N ARG A 104 -16.71 16.36 -17.14
CA ARG A 104 -15.96 17.08 -18.18
C ARG A 104 -16.60 16.93 -19.57
N LEU A 105 -17.07 15.73 -19.92
CA LEU A 105 -17.78 15.47 -21.17
C LEU A 105 -19.08 16.26 -21.25
N GLN A 106 -19.87 16.31 -20.17
CA GLN A 106 -21.10 17.11 -20.13
C GLN A 106 -20.84 18.61 -20.32
N VAL A 107 -19.77 19.15 -19.72
CA VAL A 107 -19.39 20.56 -19.92
C VAL A 107 -19.00 20.83 -21.36
N LEU A 108 -18.23 19.92 -21.99
CA LEU A 108 -17.86 20.02 -23.40
C LEU A 108 -19.08 19.95 -24.32
N ASP A 109 -19.99 19.01 -24.08
CA ASP A 109 -21.21 18.84 -24.86
C ASP A 109 -22.12 20.08 -24.75
N SER A 110 -22.24 20.62 -23.54
CA SER A 110 -22.97 21.88 -23.30
C SER A 110 -22.35 23.05 -24.09
N ALA A 111 -21.03 23.18 -24.08
CA ALA A 111 -20.32 24.24 -24.81
C ALA A 111 -20.45 24.08 -26.34
N ILE A 112 -20.43 22.84 -26.86
CA ILE A 112 -20.69 22.57 -28.28
C ILE A 112 -22.12 22.98 -28.64
N HIS A 113 -23.10 22.62 -27.80
CA HIS A 113 -24.49 22.97 -28.02
C HIS A 113 -24.70 24.49 -28.06
N GLU A 114 -24.13 25.21 -27.08
CA GLU A 114 -24.17 26.69 -27.05
C GLU A 114 -23.54 27.31 -28.31
N ASN A 115 -22.35 26.85 -28.72
CA ASN A 115 -21.69 27.34 -29.92
C ASN A 115 -22.50 27.03 -31.19
N THR A 116 -23.16 25.87 -31.25
CA THR A 116 -24.01 25.49 -32.38
C THR A 116 -25.25 26.38 -32.48
N LEU A 117 -25.87 26.72 -31.34
CA LEU A 117 -26.98 27.67 -31.28
C LEU A 117 -26.53 29.08 -31.70
N ALA A 118 -25.38 29.54 -31.22
CA ALA A 118 -24.82 30.84 -31.61
C ALA A 118 -24.53 30.90 -33.13
N LEU A 119 -24.00 29.82 -33.71
CA LEU A 119 -23.79 29.68 -35.15
C LEU A 119 -25.11 29.73 -35.93
N ALA A 120 -26.14 29.00 -35.49
CA ALA A 120 -27.45 29.01 -36.13
C ALA A 120 -28.10 30.41 -36.08
N GLN A 121 -28.01 31.10 -34.95
CA GLN A 121 -28.48 32.48 -34.81
C GLN A 121 -27.70 33.44 -35.72
N PHE A 122 -26.38 33.29 -35.79
CA PHE A 122 -25.54 34.09 -36.69
C PHE A 122 -25.90 33.84 -38.16
N GLU A 123 -26.15 32.58 -38.56
CA GLU A 123 -26.61 32.22 -39.91
C GLU A 123 -27.97 32.84 -40.24
N GLU A 124 -28.92 32.80 -39.30
CA GLU A 124 -30.24 33.42 -39.45
C GLU A 124 -30.16 34.95 -39.55
N ILE A 125 -29.31 35.59 -38.75
CA ILE A 125 -29.04 37.03 -38.84
C ILE A 125 -28.38 37.36 -40.18
N ALA A 126 -27.39 36.58 -40.63
CA ALA A 126 -26.72 36.81 -41.91
C ALA A 126 -27.68 36.64 -43.10
N ARG A 127 -28.62 35.68 -43.02
CA ARG A 127 -29.67 35.46 -44.05
C ARG A 127 -30.79 36.49 -44.00
N SER A 128 -31.20 36.94 -42.83
CA SER A 128 -32.24 37.99 -42.67
C SER A 128 -31.68 39.41 -42.91
N SER A 129 -30.38 39.61 -42.72
CA SER A 129 -29.60 40.78 -43.13
C SER A 129 -29.39 40.87 -44.64
N VAL A 130 -30.13 40.11 -45.45
CA VAL A 130 -30.31 40.37 -46.88
C VAL A 130 -31.17 41.64 -47.02
N ALA A 131 -30.58 42.78 -46.67
CA ALA A 131 -30.87 44.08 -47.28
C ALA A 131 -30.30 44.13 -48.72
N LYS A 132 -30.37 43.02 -49.47
CA LYS A 132 -29.61 42.80 -50.70
C LYS A 132 -30.41 42.26 -51.89
N ASP A 133 -31.73 42.13 -51.81
CA ASP A 133 -32.51 41.91 -53.04
C ASP A 133 -32.75 43.22 -53.83
N SER A 134 -32.57 44.39 -53.20
CA SER A 134 -32.63 45.69 -53.89
C SER A 134 -31.29 46.18 -54.44
N ALA A 135 -30.17 45.64 -53.97
CA ALA A 135 -28.82 46.05 -54.39
C ALA A 135 -28.34 45.28 -55.64
N ILE A 136 -28.84 44.05 -55.86
CA ILE A 136 -28.48 43.22 -57.01
C ILE A 136 -28.97 43.84 -58.34
N PRO A 137 -30.21 44.34 -58.47
CA PRO A 137 -30.65 45.02 -59.68
C PRO A 137 -29.85 46.31 -59.96
N GLY A 138 -29.52 47.08 -58.91
CA GLY A 138 -28.71 48.28 -59.03
C GLY A 138 -27.28 47.99 -59.49
N LEU A 139 -26.64 46.94 -58.95
CA LEU A 139 -25.32 46.49 -59.40
C LEU A 139 -25.36 45.99 -60.85
N LEU A 140 -26.42 45.27 -61.25
CA LEU A 140 -26.59 44.83 -62.64
C LEU A 140 -26.78 46.00 -63.60
N GLN A 141 -27.54 47.03 -63.22
CA GLN A 141 -27.66 48.26 -64.01
C GLN A 141 -26.34 49.00 -64.15
N ILE A 142 -25.55 49.09 -63.07
CA ILE A 142 -24.22 49.73 -63.13
C ILE A 142 -23.30 48.94 -64.06
N ILE A 143 -23.31 47.60 -63.98
CA ILE A 143 -22.52 46.75 -64.87
C ILE A 143 -22.97 46.91 -66.33
N GLN A 144 -24.27 46.93 -66.61
CA GLN A 144 -24.80 47.19 -67.96
C GLN A 144 -24.45 48.58 -68.49
N SER A 145 -24.45 49.59 -67.63
CA SER A 145 -24.03 50.96 -68.01
C SER A 145 -22.53 51.01 -68.37
N TYR A 146 -21.69 50.25 -67.67
CA TYR A 146 -20.27 50.14 -68.00
C TYR A 146 -20.02 49.38 -69.30
N ILE A 147 -20.77 48.30 -69.54
CA ILE A 147 -20.67 47.51 -70.78
C ILE A 147 -21.07 48.37 -71.99
N SER A 148 -22.19 49.09 -71.90
CA SER A 148 -22.63 49.97 -72.99
C SER A 148 -21.67 51.14 -73.25
N LEU A 149 -21.03 51.69 -72.22
CA LEU A 149 -19.99 52.72 -72.37
C LEU A 149 -18.71 52.18 -73.04
N LEU A 150 -18.35 50.92 -72.78
CA LEU A 150 -17.21 50.25 -73.43
C LEU A 150 -17.51 49.89 -74.88
N GLU A 151 -18.75 49.50 -75.19
CA GLU A 151 -19.21 49.18 -76.54
C GLU A 151 -19.38 50.44 -77.42
N ALA A 152 -19.76 51.58 -76.83
CA ALA A 152 -19.87 52.87 -77.54
C ALA A 152 -18.52 53.58 -77.75
N GLY A 153 -17.43 53.07 -77.13
CA GLY A 153 -16.08 53.61 -77.22
C GLY A 153 -15.18 52.95 -78.27
N GLN A 154 -15.72 52.03 -79.10
CA GLN A 154 -15.08 51.46 -80.29
C GLN A 154 -15.62 52.13 -81.56
#